data_AF-A0A924Y270-F1
#
_entry.id   AF-A0A924Y270-F1
#
_cell.length_a   1.000
_cell.length_b   1.000
_cell.length_c   1.000
_cell.angle_alpha   90.00
_cell.angle_beta   90.00
_cell.angle_gamma   90.00
#
_symmetry.space_group_name_H-M   'P 1'
#
loop_
_entity.id
_entity.type
_entity.pdbx_description
1 polymer ?
#
loop_
_entity_poly.entity_id
_entity_poly.type
_entity_poly.pdbx_seq_one_letter_code
_entity_poly.pdbx_strand_id
1 'polypeptide(L)'
;SRNVPYGYGGHTRPYDYEGTNNDVSVERLGMPDVARAPGGYIWEAAQKAGVSVRNYGFFVTFDGAAPRTPEGRTEEGAGKQVAAHTALAPNTDPDFREYDINYPDSDAAAKHGIAPPRRALATFGAYKAPSRISEFLREYNGFVQTKTMPGLSLVRLPRDHTSGTTPDAPSARAMVADNDYAVGQLVEAVSRSPYWKKTAIFIVEDDAQNGYDHVDAHRSIAFVISPFVKRGSHDSRFYNTDSTLHTMENLLGIDPMNQYDAIASTINVFTSKPDNTEPYTAILPDKKIIGEVNTRTAYRAADSLSLLNPMREESAPDELLNEILWRDAKGKNAPLPAKRYGVKMTVRGLPFAGEDD
;
A
#
# COMPACT_ATOMS: atom_id res chain seq x y z
N SER A 1 15.73 -23.29 -20.21
CA SER A 1 15.87 -22.11 -19.34
C SER A 1 14.56 -21.34 -19.13
N ARG A 2 13.39 -22.01 -19.04
CA ARG A 2 12.06 -21.38 -18.85
C ARG A 2 11.66 -21.17 -17.38
N ASN A 3 12.59 -21.34 -16.44
CA ASN A 3 12.32 -21.37 -14.99
C ASN A 3 12.91 -20.19 -14.23
N VAL A 4 13.27 -19.10 -14.91
CA VAL A 4 13.73 -17.88 -14.25
C VAL A 4 12.54 -16.92 -14.18
N PRO A 5 12.10 -16.48 -12.99
CA PRO A 5 11.18 -15.35 -12.89
C PRO A 5 11.88 -14.14 -13.52
N TYR A 6 11.36 -13.66 -14.64
CA TYR A 6 11.69 -12.36 -15.18
C TYR A 6 10.42 -11.53 -15.04
N GLY A 7 10.40 -10.62 -14.07
CA GLY A 7 9.32 -9.65 -13.94
C GLY A 7 9.32 -8.66 -15.11
N TYR A 8 8.23 -7.91 -15.25
CA TYR A 8 8.07 -6.71 -16.10
C TYR A 8 7.73 -6.90 -17.58
N GLY A 9 7.66 -8.13 -18.10
CA GLY A 9 7.09 -8.42 -19.42
C GLY A 9 5.88 -9.33 -19.27
N GLY A 10 4.66 -8.83 -19.48
CA GLY A 10 3.39 -9.56 -19.31
C GLY A 10 3.16 -10.78 -20.22
N HIS A 11 4.21 -11.47 -20.66
CA HIS A 11 4.19 -12.69 -21.47
C HIS A 11 4.92 -13.86 -20.78
N THR A 12 5.36 -13.69 -19.53
CA THR A 12 6.03 -14.71 -18.70
C THR A 12 5.39 -14.81 -17.31
N ARG A 13 5.82 -15.82 -16.54
CA ARG A 13 5.32 -16.12 -15.18
C ARG A 13 5.29 -14.83 -14.33
N PRO A 14 4.16 -14.46 -13.70
CA PRO A 14 4.09 -13.33 -12.77
C PRO A 14 4.99 -13.58 -11.56
N TYR A 15 5.44 -12.49 -10.94
CA TYR A 15 6.18 -12.56 -9.67
C TYR A 15 5.31 -13.23 -8.60
N ASP A 16 5.91 -14.02 -7.71
CA ASP A 16 5.18 -14.64 -6.61
C ASP A 16 5.05 -13.61 -5.46
N TYR A 17 3.84 -13.13 -5.18
CA TYR A 17 3.54 -12.14 -4.14
C TYR A 17 2.19 -12.42 -3.48
N GLU A 18 1.95 -11.84 -2.30
CA GLU A 18 0.71 -11.99 -1.51
C GLU A 18 0.33 -13.47 -1.25
N GLY A 19 1.33 -14.36 -1.21
CA GLY A 19 1.16 -15.79 -0.97
C GLY A 19 0.54 -16.54 -2.14
N THR A 20 0.58 -15.96 -3.34
CA THR A 20 0.01 -16.54 -4.56
C THR A 20 1.06 -16.81 -5.64
N ASN A 21 0.76 -17.77 -6.52
CA ASN A 21 1.50 -18.06 -7.74
C ASN A 21 0.49 -18.33 -8.85
N ASN A 22 0.53 -17.52 -9.91
CA ASN A 22 -0.51 -17.46 -10.95
C ASN A 22 -1.92 -17.29 -10.35
N ASP A 23 -2.07 -16.37 -9.39
CA ASP A 23 -3.34 -16.03 -8.75
C ASP A 23 -3.96 -17.21 -7.96
N VAL A 24 -3.13 -18.20 -7.61
CA VAL A 24 -3.52 -19.32 -6.74
C VAL A 24 -2.66 -19.32 -5.49
N SER A 25 -3.30 -19.41 -4.32
CA SER A 25 -2.60 -19.54 -3.04
C SER A 25 -1.75 -20.81 -3.03
N VAL A 26 -0.43 -20.64 -2.96
CA VAL A 26 0.53 -21.77 -2.93
C VAL A 26 0.39 -22.57 -1.65
N GLU A 27 0.15 -21.89 -0.53
CA GLU A 27 0.01 -22.53 0.77
C GLU A 27 -1.26 -23.40 0.84
N ARG A 28 -2.38 -22.93 0.27
CA ARG A 28 -3.62 -23.72 0.17
C ARG A 28 -3.48 -24.94 -0.73
N LEU A 29 -2.52 -24.93 -1.66
CA LEU A 29 -2.15 -26.08 -2.47
C LEU A 29 -1.10 -26.99 -1.81
N GLY A 30 -0.64 -26.67 -0.60
CA GLY A 30 0.45 -27.39 0.07
C GLY A 30 1.81 -27.19 -0.61
N MET A 31 1.97 -26.13 -1.39
CA MET A 31 3.22 -25.78 -2.06
C MET A 31 4.02 -24.75 -1.24
N PRO A 32 5.37 -24.83 -1.23
CA PRO A 32 6.20 -23.83 -0.57
C PRO A 32 6.02 -22.45 -1.20
N ASP A 33 5.85 -21.45 -0.36
CA ASP A 33 5.95 -20.04 -0.74
C ASP A 33 7.43 -19.66 -0.89
N VAL A 34 7.82 -19.27 -2.11
CA VAL A 34 9.22 -18.93 -2.41
C VAL A 34 9.63 -17.57 -1.84
N ALA A 35 8.67 -16.70 -1.54
CA ALA A 35 8.92 -15.40 -0.91
C ALA A 35 9.08 -15.52 0.61
N ARG A 36 8.78 -16.69 1.19
CA ARG A 36 8.82 -16.93 2.63
C ARG A 36 10.25 -17.09 3.14
N ALA A 37 10.67 -16.18 4.02
CA ALA A 37 11.91 -16.32 4.77
C ALA A 37 11.79 -17.43 5.85
N PRO A 38 12.90 -18.04 6.31
CA PRO A 38 12.88 -19.02 7.39
C PRO A 38 12.24 -18.51 8.70
N GLY A 39 12.38 -17.22 8.99
CA GLY A 39 11.72 -16.56 10.13
C GLY A 39 10.22 -16.30 9.95
N GLY A 40 9.69 -16.57 8.75
CA GLY A 40 8.31 -16.29 8.40
C GLY A 40 8.05 -14.81 8.15
N TYR A 41 6.83 -14.40 8.46
CA TYR A 41 6.34 -13.04 8.28
C TYR A 41 6.03 -12.36 9.62
N ILE A 42 5.96 -11.02 9.63
CA ILE A 42 5.81 -10.24 10.88
C ILE A 42 4.54 -10.61 11.65
N TRP A 43 3.45 -10.96 10.97
CA TRP A 43 2.22 -11.40 11.63
C TRP A 43 2.39 -12.74 12.36
N GLU A 44 3.20 -13.66 11.84
CA GLU A 44 3.50 -14.93 12.51
C GLU A 44 4.39 -14.70 13.72
N ALA A 45 5.40 -13.84 13.59
CA ALA A 45 6.26 -13.43 14.71
C ALA A 45 5.45 -12.74 15.82
N ALA A 46 4.55 -11.83 15.46
CA ALA A 46 3.61 -11.18 16.36
C ALA A 46 2.71 -12.19 17.08
N GLN A 47 2.07 -13.10 16.34
CA GLN A 47 1.22 -14.16 16.93
C GLN A 47 2.00 -15.05 17.89
N LYS A 48 3.22 -15.45 17.54
CA LYS A 48 4.10 -16.27 18.39
C LYS A 48 4.47 -15.57 19.70
N ALA A 49 4.61 -14.25 19.67
CA ALA A 49 4.85 -13.42 20.85
C ALA A 49 3.58 -13.06 21.64
N GLY A 50 2.40 -13.55 21.22
CA GLY A 50 1.12 -13.25 21.87
C GLY A 50 0.55 -11.88 21.52
N VAL A 51 1.08 -11.21 20.50
CA VAL A 51 0.52 -9.97 19.94
C VAL A 51 -0.65 -10.31 19.02
N SER A 52 -1.82 -9.75 19.30
CA SER A 52 -3.00 -9.92 18.45
C SER A 52 -2.81 -9.19 17.12
N VAL A 53 -3.16 -9.86 16.02
CA VAL A 53 -3.02 -9.35 14.66
C VAL A 53 -4.40 -9.13 14.05
N ARG A 54 -4.55 -8.06 13.26
CA ARG A 54 -5.68 -7.86 12.35
C ARG A 54 -5.17 -7.51 10.97
N ASN A 55 -5.79 -8.08 9.94
CA ASN A 55 -5.37 -7.93 8.56
C ASN A 55 -6.52 -7.39 7.70
N TYR A 56 -6.25 -6.28 7.03
CA TYR A 56 -7.12 -5.59 6.10
C TYR A 56 -6.43 -5.54 4.72
N GLY A 57 -6.71 -6.54 3.89
CA GLY A 57 -6.35 -6.52 2.47
C GLY A 57 -4.96 -7.03 2.10
N PHE A 58 -4.15 -7.54 3.05
CA PHE A 58 -2.90 -8.25 2.72
C PHE A 58 -3.13 -9.76 2.62
N PHE A 59 -2.44 -10.44 1.70
CA PHE A 59 -2.48 -11.88 1.47
C PHE A 59 -3.92 -12.38 1.44
N VAL A 60 -4.72 -11.80 0.55
CA VAL A 60 -6.13 -12.14 0.31
C VAL A 60 -6.33 -12.51 -1.15
N THR A 61 -7.33 -13.35 -1.39
CA THR A 61 -7.75 -13.81 -2.71
C THR A 61 -9.25 -14.08 -2.67
N PHE A 62 -9.92 -14.05 -3.82
CA PHE A 62 -11.25 -14.64 -3.96
C PHE A 62 -11.16 -16.17 -4.02
N ASP A 63 -12.09 -16.86 -3.35
CA ASP A 63 -12.19 -18.31 -3.42
C ASP A 63 -12.86 -18.79 -4.71
N GLY A 64 -12.39 -19.95 -5.20
CA GLY A 64 -12.92 -20.57 -6.41
C GLY A 64 -12.38 -19.97 -7.71
N ALA A 65 -12.81 -20.55 -8.84
CA ALA A 65 -12.54 -19.96 -10.14
C ALA A 65 -13.45 -18.75 -10.32
N ALA A 66 -12.87 -17.61 -10.71
CA ALA A 66 -13.64 -16.42 -11.03
C ALA A 66 -14.76 -16.77 -12.04
N PRO A 67 -16.02 -16.39 -11.75
CA PRO A 67 -17.16 -16.77 -12.57
C PRO A 67 -17.00 -16.24 -13.99
N ARG A 68 -17.61 -16.93 -14.97
CA ARG A 68 -17.59 -16.48 -16.36
C ARG A 68 -18.88 -15.75 -16.71
N THR A 69 -18.78 -14.59 -17.35
CA THR A 69 -19.92 -13.91 -17.97
C THR A 69 -20.56 -14.82 -19.04
N PRO A 70 -21.82 -14.57 -19.42
CA PRO A 70 -22.46 -15.28 -20.54
C PRO A 70 -21.67 -15.20 -21.86
N GLU A 71 -20.82 -14.18 -22.02
CA GLU A 71 -19.92 -14.01 -23.17
C GLU A 71 -18.55 -14.69 -23.00
N GLY A 72 -18.37 -15.49 -21.94
CA GLY A 72 -17.16 -16.27 -21.70
C GLY A 72 -15.98 -15.51 -21.09
N ARG A 73 -16.19 -14.28 -20.60
CA ARG A 73 -15.15 -13.49 -19.91
C ARG A 73 -15.09 -13.85 -18.44
N THR A 74 -13.92 -13.89 -17.84
CA THR A 74 -13.76 -14.07 -16.39
C THR A 74 -14.15 -12.77 -15.65
N GLU A 75 -15.00 -12.87 -14.64
CA GLU A 75 -15.32 -11.78 -13.70
C GLU A 75 -14.38 -11.88 -12.50
N GLU A 76 -13.22 -11.24 -12.61
CA GLU A 76 -12.30 -11.04 -11.48
C GLU A 76 -13.03 -10.28 -10.35
N GLY A 77 -12.73 -10.64 -9.11
CA GLY A 77 -13.33 -9.96 -7.95
C GLY A 77 -14.71 -10.46 -7.52
N ALA A 78 -15.15 -11.61 -8.03
CA ALA A 78 -16.40 -12.27 -7.65
C ALA A 78 -16.13 -13.57 -6.86
N GLY A 79 -16.90 -13.80 -5.79
CA GLY A 79 -16.70 -14.91 -4.86
C GLY A 79 -16.57 -14.43 -3.42
N LYS A 80 -16.21 -15.33 -2.51
CA LYS A 80 -15.93 -14.97 -1.12
C LYS A 80 -14.44 -14.68 -0.99
N GLN A 81 -14.10 -13.47 -0.52
CA GLN A 81 -12.71 -13.15 -0.21
C GLN A 81 -12.24 -13.94 1.01
N VAL A 82 -11.04 -14.51 0.91
CA VAL A 82 -10.41 -15.33 1.94
C VAL A 82 -8.93 -14.99 2.04
N ALA A 83 -8.30 -15.26 3.18
CA ALA A 83 -6.84 -15.13 3.29
C ALA A 83 -6.13 -16.16 2.39
N ALA A 84 -5.19 -15.71 1.57
CA ALA A 84 -4.28 -16.56 0.82
C ALA A 84 -3.27 -17.28 1.75
N HIS A 85 -2.91 -16.65 2.87
CA HIS A 85 -1.99 -17.23 3.88
C HIS A 85 -2.78 -17.80 5.08
N THR A 86 -2.47 -19.03 5.52
CA THR A 86 -3.29 -19.72 6.54
C THR A 86 -3.19 -19.08 7.92
N ALA A 87 -1.99 -18.63 8.32
CA ALA A 87 -1.78 -17.90 9.57
C ALA A 87 -2.57 -16.57 9.68
N LEU A 88 -2.96 -15.98 8.54
CA LEU A 88 -3.79 -14.77 8.50
C LEU A 88 -5.28 -15.08 8.46
N ALA A 89 -5.71 -16.28 8.05
CA ALA A 89 -7.12 -16.64 7.90
C ALA A 89 -8.03 -16.30 9.10
N PRO A 90 -7.67 -16.56 10.37
CA PRO A 90 -8.52 -16.20 11.50
C PRO A 90 -8.53 -14.69 11.79
N ASN A 91 -7.60 -13.93 11.22
CA ASN A 91 -7.33 -12.52 11.53
C ASN A 91 -7.57 -11.59 10.34
N THR A 92 -7.98 -12.11 9.18
CA THR A 92 -8.32 -11.33 7.98
C THR A 92 -9.76 -10.85 8.04
N ASP A 93 -10.01 -9.59 7.65
CA ASP A 93 -11.36 -9.11 7.37
C ASP A 93 -11.78 -9.50 5.95
N PRO A 94 -12.74 -10.43 5.77
CA PRO A 94 -13.21 -10.80 4.44
C PRO A 94 -14.05 -9.71 3.77
N ASP A 95 -14.53 -8.73 4.53
CA ASP A 95 -15.34 -7.61 4.03
C ASP A 95 -14.48 -6.39 3.67
N PHE A 96 -13.18 -6.39 4.02
CA PHE A 96 -12.23 -5.38 3.56
C PHE A 96 -11.61 -5.80 2.24
N ARG A 97 -12.06 -5.18 1.14
CA ARG A 97 -11.69 -5.61 -0.23
C ARG A 97 -10.18 -5.62 -0.47
N GLU A 98 -9.72 -6.68 -1.12
CA GLU A 98 -8.38 -6.82 -1.69
C GLU A 98 -8.05 -5.72 -2.70
N TYR A 99 -6.85 -5.80 -3.31
CA TYR A 99 -6.45 -4.87 -4.35
C TYR A 99 -7.52 -4.74 -5.45
N ASP A 100 -8.08 -3.53 -5.56
CA ASP A 100 -9.04 -3.15 -6.58
C ASP A 100 -9.12 -1.62 -6.62
N ILE A 101 -8.49 -1.00 -7.60
CA ILE A 101 -8.46 0.47 -7.72
C ILE A 101 -9.80 1.07 -8.20
N ASN A 102 -10.76 0.23 -8.63
CA ASN A 102 -12.14 0.66 -8.88
C ASN A 102 -12.95 0.76 -7.60
N TYR A 103 -12.55 0.12 -6.51
CA TYR A 103 -13.20 0.30 -5.22
C TYR A 103 -12.59 1.51 -4.48
N PRO A 104 -13.40 2.49 -4.04
CA PRO A 104 -12.89 3.66 -3.35
C PRO A 104 -12.14 3.32 -2.05
N ASP A 105 -11.05 4.02 -1.78
CA ASP A 105 -10.40 3.97 -0.48
C ASP A 105 -11.18 4.83 0.52
N SER A 106 -11.79 5.92 0.06
CA SER A 106 -12.52 6.87 0.90
C SER A 106 -13.95 7.20 0.45
N ASP A 107 -14.68 7.91 1.31
CA ASP A 107 -16.01 8.43 1.00
C ASP A 107 -15.97 9.88 0.46
N ALA A 108 -14.79 10.41 0.07
CA ALA A 108 -14.62 11.82 -0.29
C ALA A 108 -15.55 12.28 -1.42
N ALA A 109 -15.68 11.46 -2.48
CA ALA A 109 -16.56 11.76 -3.60
C ALA A 109 -18.04 11.86 -3.15
N ALA A 110 -18.49 10.91 -2.33
CA ALA A 110 -19.85 10.89 -1.79
C ALA A 110 -20.13 12.11 -0.89
N LYS A 111 -19.16 12.52 -0.06
CA LYS A 111 -19.25 13.73 0.78
C LYS A 111 -19.46 15.02 -0.03
N HIS A 112 -18.99 15.04 -1.28
CA HIS A 112 -19.20 16.15 -2.22
C HIS A 112 -20.44 16.00 -3.13
N GLY A 113 -21.22 14.93 -2.94
CA GLY A 113 -22.37 14.59 -3.79
C GLY A 113 -21.99 14.19 -5.21
N ILE A 114 -20.78 13.67 -5.41
CA ILE A 114 -20.30 13.17 -6.70
C ILE A 114 -20.75 11.72 -6.85
N ALA A 115 -21.43 11.42 -7.96
CA ALA A 115 -21.82 10.05 -8.29
C ALA A 115 -20.56 9.19 -8.56
N PRO A 116 -20.56 7.90 -8.18
CA PRO A 116 -19.44 7.03 -8.47
C PRO A 116 -19.20 6.97 -10.00
N PRO A 117 -17.92 6.99 -10.43
CA PRO A 117 -17.58 6.77 -11.83
C PRO A 117 -18.18 5.48 -12.35
N ARG A 118 -18.42 5.39 -13.66
CA ARG A 118 -19.06 4.21 -14.29
C ARG A 118 -18.37 2.88 -13.96
N ARG A 119 -17.05 2.90 -13.75
CA ARG A 119 -16.23 1.70 -13.47
C ARG A 119 -16.08 1.42 -11.97
N ALA A 120 -16.50 2.35 -11.10
CA ALA A 120 -16.27 2.21 -9.67
C ALA A 120 -17.21 1.15 -9.07
N LEU A 121 -16.67 0.32 -8.18
CA LEU A 121 -17.46 -0.59 -7.37
C LEU A 121 -18.20 0.23 -6.30
N ALA A 122 -19.53 0.13 -6.26
CA ALA A 122 -20.34 0.95 -5.37
C ALA A 122 -20.26 0.51 -3.89
N THR A 123 -20.25 -0.80 -3.64
CA THR A 123 -20.17 -1.37 -2.28
C THR A 123 -19.50 -2.73 -2.30
N PHE A 124 -18.91 -3.16 -1.18
CA PHE A 124 -18.33 -4.49 -1.02
C PHE A 124 -18.68 -5.13 0.34
N GLY A 125 -18.57 -6.47 0.41
CA GLY A 125 -18.75 -7.25 1.63
C GLY A 125 -20.20 -7.41 2.11
N ALA A 126 -20.37 -8.19 3.17
CA ALA A 126 -21.64 -8.44 3.86
C ALA A 126 -22.26 -7.14 4.42
N TYR A 127 -21.41 -6.17 4.79
CA TYR A 127 -21.84 -4.88 5.33
C TYR A 127 -22.11 -3.83 4.25
N LYS A 128 -21.87 -4.15 2.97
CA LYS A 128 -22.03 -3.22 1.84
C LYS A 128 -21.30 -1.90 2.09
N ALA A 129 -20.08 -1.99 2.59
CA ALA A 129 -19.25 -0.81 2.81
C ALA A 129 -19.06 -0.08 1.48
N PRO A 130 -19.19 1.25 1.43
CA PRO A 130 -19.01 2.03 0.20
C PRO A 130 -17.53 2.28 -0.16
N SER A 131 -16.62 2.06 0.78
CA SER A 131 -15.18 2.26 0.63
C SER A 131 -14.38 1.39 1.59
N ARG A 132 -13.07 1.22 1.35
CA ARG A 132 -12.17 0.49 2.27
C ARG A 132 -12.14 1.13 3.65
N ILE A 133 -12.05 2.45 3.74
CA ILE A 133 -12.03 3.13 5.03
C ILE A 133 -13.35 2.99 5.78
N SER A 134 -14.49 2.97 5.08
CA SER A 134 -15.79 2.72 5.71
C SER A 134 -15.83 1.35 6.41
N GLU A 135 -15.30 0.31 5.77
CA GLU A 135 -15.22 -1.02 6.38
C GLU A 135 -14.24 -1.06 7.55
N PHE A 136 -13.04 -0.50 7.37
CA PHE A 136 -12.06 -0.38 8.45
C PHE A 136 -12.66 0.32 9.67
N LEU A 137 -13.32 1.46 9.48
CA LEU A 137 -13.92 2.22 10.57
C LEU A 137 -15.09 1.48 11.23
N ARG A 138 -15.88 0.71 10.48
CA ARG A 138 -16.95 -0.14 11.02
C ARG A 138 -16.39 -1.09 12.07
N GLU A 139 -15.33 -1.82 11.75
CA GLU A 139 -14.72 -2.78 12.68
C GLU A 139 -13.88 -2.11 13.76
N TYR A 140 -13.07 -1.11 13.40
CA TYR A 140 -12.24 -0.34 14.32
C TYR A 140 -13.08 0.24 15.48
N ASN A 141 -14.24 0.81 15.17
CA ASN A 141 -15.16 1.32 16.19
C ASN A 141 -15.67 0.21 17.13
N GLY A 142 -15.87 -1.00 16.60
CA GLY A 142 -16.17 -2.19 17.41
C GLY A 142 -15.05 -2.48 18.40
N PHE A 143 -13.79 -2.55 17.95
CA PHE A 143 -12.63 -2.75 18.82
C PHE A 143 -12.47 -1.68 19.88
N VAL A 144 -12.76 -0.41 19.54
CA VAL A 144 -12.75 0.68 20.53
C VAL A 144 -13.81 0.47 21.59
N GLN A 145 -15.03 0.09 21.22
CA GLN A 145 -16.15 -0.13 22.14
C GLN A 145 -15.91 -1.33 23.06
N THR A 146 -15.45 -2.45 22.52
CA THR A 146 -15.20 -3.70 23.26
C THR A 146 -13.86 -3.69 24.00
N LYS A 147 -13.02 -2.68 23.73
CA LYS A 147 -11.65 -2.54 24.24
C LYS A 147 -10.71 -3.66 23.80
N THR A 148 -10.91 -4.22 22.61
CA THR A 148 -10.15 -5.37 22.07
C THR A 148 -9.26 -4.98 20.90
N MET A 149 -8.68 -3.77 20.91
CA MET A 149 -7.81 -3.30 19.84
C MET A 149 -6.65 -4.27 19.59
N PRO A 150 -6.41 -4.72 18.34
CA PRO A 150 -5.26 -5.55 17.99
C PRO A 150 -3.93 -4.81 18.27
N GLY A 151 -2.89 -5.58 18.60
CA GLY A 151 -1.54 -5.05 18.80
C GLY A 151 -0.81 -4.71 17.49
N LEU A 152 -1.12 -5.45 16.42
CA LEU A 152 -0.65 -5.19 15.06
C LEU A 152 -1.84 -5.19 14.09
N SER A 153 -2.00 -4.10 13.33
CA SER A 153 -2.95 -4.02 12.22
C SER A 153 -2.22 -3.77 10.91
N LEU A 154 -2.51 -4.59 9.90
CA LEU A 154 -2.03 -4.39 8.52
C LEU A 154 -3.18 -3.80 7.71
N VAL A 155 -3.00 -2.65 7.07
CA VAL A 155 -4.06 -1.96 6.31
C VAL A 155 -3.56 -1.58 4.93
N ARG A 156 -4.22 -2.10 3.88
CA ARG A 156 -3.88 -1.82 2.49
C ARG A 156 -4.87 -0.84 1.86
N LEU A 157 -4.38 0.27 1.33
CA LEU A 157 -5.16 1.28 0.60
C LEU A 157 -4.46 1.47 -0.75
N PRO A 158 -4.93 0.83 -1.83
CA PRO A 158 -4.16 0.71 -3.08
C PRO A 158 -4.50 1.75 -4.15
N ARG A 159 -5.40 2.70 -3.88
CA ARG A 159 -5.96 3.52 -4.97
C ARG A 159 -4.95 4.53 -5.53
N ASP A 160 -3.86 4.79 -4.84
CA ASP A 160 -2.71 5.54 -5.32
C ASP A 160 -1.88 4.85 -6.42
N HIS A 161 -2.09 3.56 -6.72
CA HIS A 161 -1.56 2.93 -7.95
C HIS A 161 -2.11 3.58 -9.23
N THR A 162 -3.25 4.27 -9.12
CA THR A 162 -3.91 5.02 -10.20
C THR A 162 -4.40 4.17 -11.38
N SER A 163 -5.27 4.76 -12.20
CA SER A 163 -5.68 4.18 -13.49
C SER A 163 -4.97 4.85 -14.68
N GLY A 164 -3.79 5.46 -14.46
CA GLY A 164 -3.10 6.27 -15.46
C GLY A 164 -4.06 7.31 -16.06
N THR A 165 -4.18 7.31 -17.38
CA THR A 165 -5.12 8.17 -18.14
C THR A 165 -6.30 7.38 -18.72
N THR A 166 -6.66 6.24 -18.13
CA THR A 166 -7.78 5.38 -18.60
C THR A 166 -9.09 6.18 -18.70
N PRO A 167 -9.72 6.29 -19.89
CA PRO A 167 -10.94 7.07 -20.06
C PRO A 167 -12.08 6.63 -19.14
N ASP A 168 -12.81 7.63 -18.62
CA ASP A 168 -13.95 7.48 -17.72
C ASP A 168 -13.61 6.93 -16.32
N ALA A 169 -12.32 6.68 -16.03
CA ALA A 169 -11.81 6.44 -14.67
C ALA A 169 -11.45 7.78 -14.00
N PRO A 170 -11.44 7.87 -12.66
CA PRO A 170 -10.90 9.04 -11.96
C PRO A 170 -9.46 9.36 -12.41
N SER A 171 -9.10 10.64 -12.40
CA SER A 171 -7.71 11.04 -12.72
C SER A 171 -6.74 10.51 -11.67
N ALA A 172 -5.47 10.38 -12.03
CA ALA A 172 -4.42 10.02 -11.07
C ALA A 172 -4.42 10.92 -9.83
N ARG A 173 -4.67 12.22 -10.01
CA ARG A 173 -4.79 13.19 -8.91
C ARG A 173 -6.01 12.92 -8.03
N ALA A 174 -7.15 12.58 -8.62
CA ALA A 174 -8.36 12.24 -7.87
C ALA A 174 -8.14 10.96 -7.04
N MET A 175 -7.46 9.96 -7.61
CA MET A 175 -7.20 8.68 -6.95
C MET A 175 -6.21 8.81 -5.79
N VAL A 176 -5.10 9.52 -5.97
CA VAL A 176 -4.17 9.83 -4.88
C VAL A 176 -4.84 10.67 -3.79
N ALA A 177 -5.71 11.63 -4.16
CA ALA A 177 -6.45 12.42 -3.17
C ALA A 177 -7.50 11.59 -2.39
N ASP A 178 -8.08 10.56 -3.01
CA ASP A 178 -8.98 9.63 -2.33
C ASP A 178 -8.21 8.76 -1.33
N ASN A 179 -7.07 8.21 -1.75
CA ASN A 179 -6.18 7.43 -0.88
C ASN A 179 -5.68 8.26 0.32
N ASP A 180 -5.15 9.47 0.08
CA ASP A 180 -4.68 10.39 1.12
C ASP A 180 -5.79 10.74 2.12
N TYR A 181 -7.03 10.92 1.65
CA TYR A 181 -8.16 11.15 2.55
C TYR A 181 -8.50 9.92 3.39
N ALA A 182 -8.44 8.70 2.83
CA ALA A 182 -8.64 7.47 3.58
C ALA A 182 -7.59 7.28 4.67
N VAL A 183 -6.31 7.51 4.35
CA VAL A 183 -5.21 7.56 5.33
C VAL A 183 -5.51 8.58 6.42
N GLY A 184 -5.92 9.80 6.02
CA GLY A 184 -6.29 10.85 6.96
C GLY A 184 -7.44 10.46 7.88
N GLN A 185 -8.47 9.79 7.36
CA GLN A 185 -9.61 9.28 8.13
C GLN A 185 -9.19 8.18 9.13
N LEU A 186 -8.25 7.31 8.77
CA LEU A 186 -7.66 6.32 9.68
C LEU A 186 -6.94 7.03 10.83
N VAL A 187 -6.06 7.98 10.52
CA VAL A 187 -5.30 8.75 11.53
C VAL A 187 -6.24 9.56 12.42
N GLU A 188 -7.30 10.16 11.86
CA GLU A 188 -8.33 10.87 12.61
C GLU A 188 -9.03 9.95 13.62
N ALA A 189 -9.48 8.77 13.19
CA ALA A 189 -10.14 7.81 14.08
C ALA A 189 -9.21 7.34 15.21
N VAL A 190 -7.95 7.02 14.87
CA VAL A 190 -6.95 6.58 15.85
C VAL A 190 -6.60 7.68 16.84
N SER A 191 -6.32 8.89 16.37
CA SER A 191 -5.90 10.02 17.22
C SER A 191 -7.01 10.52 18.17
N ARG A 192 -8.28 10.30 17.83
CA ARG A 192 -9.44 10.57 18.69
C ARG A 192 -9.74 9.43 19.66
N SER A 193 -9.13 8.26 19.50
CA SER A 193 -9.41 7.10 20.32
C SER A 193 -8.61 7.11 21.64
N PRO A 194 -9.03 6.33 22.65
CA PRO A 194 -8.23 6.10 23.86
C PRO A 194 -6.88 5.40 23.59
N TYR A 195 -6.68 4.85 22.39
CA TYR A 195 -5.48 4.13 21.99
C TYR A 195 -4.39 5.03 21.42
N TRP A 196 -4.69 6.28 21.04
CA TRP A 196 -3.71 7.19 20.42
C TRP A 196 -2.37 7.23 21.16
N LYS A 197 -2.43 7.36 22.50
CA LYS A 197 -1.28 7.37 23.42
C LYS A 197 -0.40 6.11 23.41
N LYS A 198 -0.77 5.07 22.67
CA LYS A 198 -0.10 3.77 22.56
C LYS A 198 0.05 3.31 21.10
N THR A 199 -0.17 4.19 20.14
CA THR A 199 -0.15 3.81 18.72
C THR A 199 1.01 4.49 17.98
N ALA A 200 1.62 3.72 17.08
CA ALA A 200 2.44 4.23 15.99
C ALA A 200 1.83 3.70 14.68
N ILE A 201 1.70 4.57 13.69
CA ILE A 201 1.22 4.25 12.35
C ILE A 201 2.43 4.43 11.43
N PHE A 202 2.76 3.37 10.69
CA PHE A 202 3.78 3.39 9.65
C PHE A 202 3.08 3.32 8.30
N ILE A 203 3.45 4.22 7.39
CA ILE A 203 2.92 4.27 6.04
C ILE A 203 4.12 4.18 5.10
N VAL A 204 4.09 3.17 4.24
CA VAL A 204 5.10 2.89 3.21
C VAL A 204 4.36 2.41 1.97
N GLU A 205 4.94 2.67 0.81
CA GLU A 205 4.50 2.09 -0.46
C GLU A 205 5.05 0.68 -0.61
N ASP A 206 4.41 -0.13 -1.46
CA ASP A 206 4.90 -1.46 -1.82
C ASP A 206 6.19 -1.38 -2.69
N ASP A 207 6.26 -0.40 -3.59
CA ASP A 207 7.48 -0.02 -4.30
C ASP A 207 7.56 1.49 -4.64
N ALA A 208 8.55 1.88 -5.45
CA ALA A 208 8.79 3.27 -5.88
C ALA A 208 8.34 3.55 -7.33
N GLN A 209 7.68 2.57 -7.95
CA GLN A 209 7.33 2.44 -9.36
C GLN A 209 8.50 2.69 -10.33
N ASN A 210 9.75 2.51 -9.89
CA ASN A 210 10.95 2.91 -10.65
C ASN A 210 10.81 4.35 -11.21
N GLY A 211 10.22 5.23 -10.40
CA GLY A 211 9.77 6.55 -10.78
C GLY A 211 10.90 7.55 -11.01
N TYR A 212 10.52 8.75 -11.45
CA TYR A 212 11.45 9.84 -11.66
C TYR A 212 11.85 10.49 -10.34
N ASP A 213 12.97 10.05 -9.76
CA ASP A 213 13.54 10.63 -8.55
C ASP A 213 14.95 11.20 -8.78
N HIS A 214 15.22 12.36 -8.19
CA HIS A 214 16.49 13.09 -8.37
C HIS A 214 17.64 12.55 -7.51
N VAL A 215 17.36 11.65 -6.57
CA VAL A 215 18.34 10.93 -5.75
C VAL A 215 18.50 9.51 -6.28
N ASP A 216 17.43 8.70 -6.26
CA ASP A 216 17.43 7.30 -6.68
C ASP A 216 16.01 6.83 -7.01
N ALA A 217 15.83 6.14 -8.14
CA ALA A 217 14.53 5.65 -8.61
C ALA A 217 13.88 4.58 -7.71
N HIS A 218 14.63 4.00 -6.76
CA HIS A 218 14.10 3.09 -5.73
C HIS A 218 13.75 3.81 -4.43
N ARG A 219 13.97 5.13 -4.34
CA ARG A 219 13.60 5.90 -3.15
C ARG A 219 12.09 6.07 -3.13
N SER A 220 11.46 5.61 -2.05
CA SER A 220 10.03 5.81 -1.78
C SER A 220 9.81 6.76 -0.60
N ILE A 221 8.55 7.01 -0.28
CA ILE A 221 8.11 7.80 0.87
C ILE A 221 7.90 6.89 2.08
N ALA A 222 8.08 7.45 3.28
CA ALA A 222 7.73 6.79 4.52
C ALA A 222 7.22 7.82 5.53
N PHE A 223 6.07 7.54 6.15
CA PHE A 223 5.54 8.35 7.24
C PHE A 223 5.47 7.54 8.54
N VAL A 224 5.83 8.18 9.65
CA VAL A 224 5.66 7.65 11.00
C VAL A 224 4.81 8.62 11.80
N ILE A 225 3.62 8.18 12.21
CA ILE A 225 2.63 9.00 12.91
C ILE A 225 2.37 8.40 14.29
N SER A 226 2.71 9.16 15.33
CA SER A 226 2.55 8.74 16.73
C SER A 226 2.54 9.98 17.64
N PRO A 227 1.94 9.94 18.85
CA PRO A 227 2.10 11.02 19.81
C PRO A 227 3.54 11.21 20.26
N PHE A 228 4.40 10.20 20.09
CA PHE A 228 5.83 10.24 20.46
C PHE A 228 6.74 10.75 19.35
N VAL A 229 6.20 11.08 18.18
CA VAL A 229 6.94 11.69 17.07
C VAL A 229 6.65 13.17 17.03
N LYS A 230 7.70 13.99 16.90
CA LYS A 230 7.57 15.45 16.83
C LYS A 230 6.70 15.87 15.64
N ARG A 231 5.71 16.73 15.89
CA ARG A 231 4.80 17.18 14.82
C ARG A 231 5.56 17.94 13.73
N GLY A 232 5.31 17.58 12.47
CA GLY A 232 5.89 18.25 11.31
C GLY A 232 7.41 18.13 11.19
N SER A 233 8.03 17.15 11.86
CA SER A 233 9.47 16.88 11.69
C SER A 233 9.75 16.14 10.39
N HIS A 234 10.94 16.36 9.84
CA HIS A 234 11.50 15.64 8.70
C HIS A 234 12.84 15.05 9.10
N ASP A 235 13.02 13.74 8.89
CA ASP A 235 14.27 13.02 9.14
C ASP A 235 14.91 12.64 7.80
N SER A 236 16.17 13.02 7.62
CA SER A 236 16.91 12.82 6.36
C SER A 236 17.95 11.72 6.44
N ARG A 237 17.95 10.92 7.52
CA ARG A 237 18.81 9.74 7.61
C ARG A 237 18.35 8.67 6.64
N PHE A 238 19.29 7.83 6.23
CA PHE A 238 19.01 6.73 5.32
C PHE A 238 18.27 5.62 6.06
N TYR A 239 17.11 5.24 5.51
CA TYR A 239 16.32 4.10 5.93
C TYR A 239 15.89 3.30 4.70
N ASN A 240 15.56 2.05 4.93
CA ASN A 240 14.93 1.16 3.96
C ASN A 240 13.71 0.47 4.61
N THR A 241 13.03 -0.40 3.86
CA THR A 241 11.88 -1.15 4.37
C THR A 241 12.23 -2.01 5.59
N ASP A 242 13.44 -2.57 5.65
CA ASP A 242 13.93 -3.32 6.82
C ASP A 242 14.04 -2.43 8.08
N SER A 243 14.33 -1.14 7.90
CA SER A 243 14.37 -0.16 9.00
C SER A 243 12.98 0.05 9.60
N THR A 244 11.94 0.10 8.76
CA THR A 244 10.54 0.13 9.20
C THR A 244 10.19 -1.14 9.97
N LEU A 245 10.53 -2.30 9.40
CA LEU A 245 10.26 -3.60 10.00
C LEU A 245 10.94 -3.74 11.38
N HIS A 246 12.24 -3.46 11.47
CA HIS A 246 12.98 -3.52 12.72
C HIS A 246 12.45 -2.53 13.78
N THR A 247 11.91 -1.39 13.35
CA THR A 247 11.25 -0.45 14.28
C THR A 247 9.94 -1.02 14.81
N MET A 248 9.12 -1.63 13.95
CA MET A 248 7.87 -2.28 14.34
C MET A 248 8.14 -3.45 15.29
N GLU A 249 9.15 -4.27 15.00
CA GLU A 249 9.56 -5.39 15.85
C GLU A 249 9.90 -4.94 17.27
N ASN A 250 10.73 -3.89 17.38
CA ASN A 250 11.10 -3.31 18.67
C ASN A 250 9.90 -2.73 19.43
N LEU A 251 8.95 -2.08 18.75
CA LEU A 251 7.75 -1.53 19.38
C LEU A 251 6.78 -2.61 19.84
N LEU A 252 6.71 -3.74 19.13
CA LEU A 252 5.87 -4.89 19.45
C LEU A 252 6.53 -5.83 20.48
N GLY A 253 7.84 -5.69 20.70
CA GLY A 253 8.60 -6.57 21.58
C GLY A 253 8.80 -7.97 20.99
N ILE A 254 8.97 -8.06 19.67
CA ILE A 254 9.22 -9.32 18.96
C ILE A 254 10.65 -9.36 18.41
N ASP A 255 11.21 -10.57 18.32
CA ASP A 255 12.55 -10.78 17.77
C ASP A 255 12.55 -10.57 16.24
N PRO A 256 13.66 -10.08 15.66
CA PRO A 256 13.83 -10.00 14.21
C PRO A 256 13.65 -11.36 13.52
N MET A 257 13.08 -11.36 12.32
CA MET A 257 12.77 -12.60 11.60
C MET A 257 13.98 -13.14 10.85
N ASN A 258 14.93 -12.30 10.46
CA ASN A 258 16.13 -12.74 9.75
C ASN A 258 17.34 -11.83 10.04
N GLN A 259 18.35 -11.83 9.16
CA GLN A 259 19.56 -11.03 9.35
C GLN A 259 19.40 -9.59 8.84
N TYR A 260 18.51 -9.35 7.87
CA TYR A 260 18.34 -8.05 7.23
C TYR A 260 17.62 -7.07 8.15
N ASP A 261 16.53 -7.49 8.78
CA ASP A 261 15.83 -6.73 9.83
C ASP A 261 16.71 -6.59 11.08
N ALA A 262 17.37 -7.65 11.53
CA ALA A 262 18.22 -7.63 12.73
C ALA A 262 19.37 -6.60 12.67
N ILE A 263 19.94 -6.34 11.50
CA ILE A 263 21.03 -5.36 11.32
C ILE A 263 20.55 -4.00 10.80
N ALA A 264 19.27 -3.87 10.44
CA ALA A 264 18.73 -2.62 9.94
C ALA A 264 18.79 -1.53 11.03
N SER A 265 18.97 -0.28 10.63
CA SER A 265 18.85 0.83 11.58
C SER A 265 17.38 1.04 11.94
N THR A 266 17.06 1.26 13.22
CA THR A 266 15.70 1.65 13.60
C THR A 266 15.41 3.09 13.22
N ILE A 267 14.16 3.38 12.88
CA ILE A 267 13.67 4.74 12.63
C ILE A 267 13.67 5.50 13.96
N ASN A 268 14.75 6.24 14.21
CA ASN A 268 15.00 6.90 15.49
C ASN A 268 14.36 8.31 15.51
N VAL A 269 13.03 8.37 15.38
CA VAL A 269 12.23 9.61 15.43
C VAL A 269 11.37 9.70 16.69
N PHE A 270 11.31 8.63 17.47
CA PHE A 270 10.52 8.55 18.70
C PHE A 270 11.21 9.25 19.87
N THR A 271 10.42 9.92 20.69
CA THR A 271 10.85 10.58 21.92
C THR A 271 10.26 9.89 23.14
N SER A 272 10.83 10.11 24.32
CA SER A 272 10.35 9.49 25.57
C SER A 272 9.11 10.18 26.16
N LYS A 273 8.73 11.35 25.64
CA LYS A 273 7.57 12.12 26.08
C LYS A 273 6.68 12.43 24.87
N PRO A 274 5.36 12.25 24.98
CA PRO A 274 4.49 12.57 23.87
C PRO A 274 4.49 14.09 23.60
N ASP A 275 4.61 14.47 22.33
CA ASP A 275 4.65 15.86 21.81
C ASP A 275 3.52 16.12 20.80
N ASN A 276 3.03 15.07 20.14
CA ASN A 276 1.99 15.17 19.11
C ASN A 276 0.66 14.57 19.59
N THR A 277 0.12 15.05 20.72
CA THR A 277 -1.06 14.46 21.36
C THR A 277 -2.40 14.95 20.82
N GLU A 278 -2.41 16.06 20.08
CA GLU A 278 -3.66 16.65 19.59
C GLU A 278 -4.35 15.74 18.57
N PRO A 279 -5.69 15.60 18.64
CA PRO A 279 -6.45 14.88 17.63
C PRO A 279 -6.22 15.48 16.23
N TYR A 280 -6.02 14.60 15.26
CA TYR A 280 -5.94 14.96 13.85
C TYR A 280 -7.35 15.03 13.23
N THR A 281 -7.54 15.96 12.31
CA THR A 281 -8.76 16.05 11.49
C THR A 281 -8.39 15.79 10.04
N ALA A 282 -9.04 14.80 9.42
CA ALA A 282 -8.78 14.45 8.02
C ALA A 282 -9.14 15.62 7.10
N ILE A 283 -8.26 15.95 6.16
CA ILE A 283 -8.44 17.06 5.24
C ILE A 283 -9.22 16.55 4.02
N LEU A 284 -10.51 16.91 3.93
CA LEU A 284 -11.34 16.55 2.77
C LEU A 284 -10.77 17.21 1.50
N PRO A 285 -10.48 16.44 0.43
CA PRO A 285 -9.94 17.02 -0.81
C PRO A 285 -10.96 17.93 -1.50
N ASP A 286 -10.47 18.89 -2.28
CA ASP A 286 -11.32 19.82 -3.04
C ASP A 286 -12.20 19.04 -4.02
N LYS A 287 -13.48 19.47 -4.13
CA LYS A 287 -14.48 18.90 -5.04
C LYS A 287 -13.97 18.77 -6.48
N LYS A 288 -13.18 19.74 -6.94
CA LYS A 288 -12.61 19.77 -8.29
C LYS A 288 -11.54 18.71 -8.53
N ILE A 289 -10.83 18.28 -7.47
CA ILE A 289 -9.81 17.24 -7.56
C ILE A 289 -10.49 15.88 -7.50
N ILE A 290 -11.28 15.62 -6.46
CA ILE A 290 -11.89 14.31 -6.25
C ILE A 290 -12.94 13.94 -7.33
N GLY A 291 -13.52 14.94 -7.99
CA GLY A 291 -14.44 14.76 -9.11
C GLY A 291 -13.78 14.73 -10.49
N GLU A 292 -12.45 14.80 -10.58
CA GLU A 292 -11.74 14.79 -11.85
C GLU A 292 -11.74 13.39 -12.48
N VAL A 293 -12.06 13.32 -13.78
CA VAL A 293 -12.17 12.08 -14.55
C VAL A 293 -11.33 12.21 -15.82
N ASN A 294 -10.63 11.15 -16.15
CA ASN A 294 -9.82 11.06 -17.36
C ASN A 294 -10.67 11.14 -18.63
N THR A 295 -10.20 11.93 -19.59
CA THR A 295 -10.86 12.10 -20.89
C THR A 295 -10.26 11.17 -21.95
N ARG A 296 -11.02 10.88 -23.00
CA ARG A 296 -10.52 10.12 -24.17
C ARG A 296 -9.38 10.83 -24.91
N THR A 297 -9.20 12.12 -24.69
CA THR A 297 -8.15 12.96 -25.29
C THR A 297 -6.91 13.11 -24.41
N ALA A 298 -6.91 12.50 -23.21
CA ALA A 298 -5.74 12.51 -22.33
C ALA A 298 -4.54 11.83 -23.00
N TYR A 299 -3.33 12.23 -22.58
CA TYR A 299 -2.10 11.72 -23.17
C TYR A 299 -2.04 10.20 -23.01
N ARG A 300 -1.99 9.48 -24.14
CA ARG A 300 -1.93 8.02 -24.22
C ARG A 300 -3.08 7.28 -23.49
N ALA A 301 -4.27 7.89 -23.46
CA ALA A 301 -5.46 7.30 -22.84
C ALA A 301 -5.81 5.89 -23.35
N ALA A 302 -5.57 5.63 -24.65
CA ALA A 302 -5.77 4.31 -25.26
C ALA A 302 -4.80 3.24 -24.70
N ASP A 303 -3.57 3.64 -24.38
CA ASP A 303 -2.58 2.72 -23.80
C ASP A 303 -2.92 2.40 -22.35
N SER A 304 -3.26 3.41 -21.53
CA SER A 304 -3.75 3.16 -20.17
C SER A 304 -4.95 2.23 -20.15
N LEU A 305 -5.92 2.45 -21.06
CA LEU A 305 -7.09 1.58 -21.19
C LEU A 305 -6.74 0.13 -21.54
N SER A 306 -5.69 -0.08 -22.33
CA SER A 306 -5.29 -1.40 -22.80
C SER A 306 -4.39 -2.15 -21.82
N LEU A 307 -3.63 -1.43 -21.00
CA LEU A 307 -2.56 -2.01 -20.17
C LEU A 307 -2.98 -2.20 -18.72
N LEU A 308 -3.77 -1.29 -18.16
CA LEU A 308 -4.05 -1.29 -16.72
C LEU A 308 -5.22 -2.22 -16.39
N ASN A 309 -4.94 -3.21 -15.53
CA ASN A 309 -5.95 -4.05 -14.89
C ASN A 309 -6.24 -3.49 -13.48
N PRO A 310 -7.50 -3.12 -13.17
CA PRO A 310 -7.84 -2.58 -11.86
C PRO A 310 -7.74 -3.56 -10.70
N MET A 311 -7.78 -4.86 -10.96
CA MET A 311 -7.70 -5.95 -9.96
C MET A 311 -6.29 -6.54 -9.83
N ARG A 312 -5.29 -6.00 -10.55
CA ARG A 312 -3.92 -6.52 -10.53
C ARG A 312 -2.89 -5.40 -10.44
N GLU A 313 -2.03 -5.51 -9.44
CA GLU A 313 -0.82 -4.72 -9.27
C GLU A 313 0.09 -4.89 -10.50
N GLU A 314 0.91 -3.87 -10.79
CA GLU A 314 1.97 -3.97 -11.80
C GLU A 314 1.50 -4.48 -13.18
N SER A 315 0.27 -4.12 -13.57
CA SER A 315 -0.35 -4.58 -14.81
C SER A 315 0.19 -3.86 -16.06
N ALA A 316 0.94 -2.77 -15.90
CA ALA A 316 1.57 -2.03 -16.98
C ALA A 316 3.08 -1.89 -16.77
N PRO A 317 3.89 -1.77 -17.84
CA PRO A 317 5.32 -1.50 -17.71
C PRO A 317 5.57 -0.15 -17.03
N ASP A 318 6.37 -0.14 -15.96
CA ASP A 318 6.60 1.03 -15.10
C ASP A 318 7.04 2.26 -15.89
N GLU A 319 7.95 2.08 -16.86
CA GLU A 319 8.48 3.20 -17.63
C GLU A 319 7.40 3.92 -18.43
N LEU A 320 6.47 3.13 -18.98
CA LEU A 320 5.36 3.65 -19.76
C LEU A 320 4.33 4.31 -18.85
N LEU A 321 3.98 3.69 -17.72
CA LEU A 321 3.06 4.29 -16.75
C LEU A 321 3.62 5.61 -16.19
N ASN A 322 4.90 5.64 -15.83
CA ASN A 322 5.59 6.85 -15.39
C ASN A 322 5.58 7.96 -16.46
N GLU A 323 5.83 7.63 -17.72
CA GLU A 323 5.75 8.61 -18.81
C GLU A 323 4.33 9.16 -18.96
N ILE A 324 3.32 8.29 -18.90
CA ILE A 324 1.90 8.67 -18.99
C ILE A 324 1.56 9.65 -17.88
N LEU A 325 1.85 9.29 -16.63
CA LEU A 325 1.55 10.11 -15.45
C LEU A 325 2.32 11.44 -15.46
N TRP A 326 3.61 11.41 -15.81
CA TRP A 326 4.42 12.63 -15.89
C TRP A 326 3.89 13.60 -16.92
N ARG A 327 3.57 13.13 -18.13
CA ARG A 327 3.08 13.98 -19.22
C ARG A 327 1.62 14.37 -19.06
N ASP A 328 0.83 13.60 -18.33
CA ASP A 328 -0.50 14.05 -17.88
C ASP A 328 -0.35 15.23 -16.91
N ALA A 329 0.50 15.11 -15.90
CA ALA A 329 0.69 16.13 -14.87
C ALA A 329 1.45 17.39 -15.35
N LYS A 330 2.47 17.22 -16.20
CA LYS A 330 3.37 18.30 -16.67
C LYS A 330 3.06 18.79 -18.08
N GLY A 331 2.17 18.12 -18.80
CA GLY A 331 1.82 18.40 -20.18
C GLY A 331 2.53 17.46 -21.17
N LYS A 332 1.83 17.14 -22.27
CA LYS A 332 2.22 16.14 -23.27
C LYS A 332 3.61 16.29 -23.89
N ASN A 333 4.16 17.51 -23.87
CA ASN A 333 5.46 17.86 -24.44
C ASN A 333 6.55 18.06 -23.38
N ALA A 334 6.25 17.81 -22.09
CA ALA A 334 7.22 17.95 -21.03
C ALA A 334 8.38 16.96 -21.24
N PRO A 335 9.65 17.39 -21.10
CA PRO A 335 10.77 16.47 -21.13
C PRO A 335 10.67 15.49 -19.96
N LEU A 336 11.04 14.24 -20.20
CA LEU A 336 11.12 13.23 -19.14
C LEU A 336 12.33 13.53 -18.24
N PRO A 337 12.19 13.48 -16.91
CA PRO A 337 13.34 13.57 -16.01
C PRO A 337 14.29 12.41 -16.23
N ALA A 338 15.58 12.62 -15.95
CA ALA A 338 16.54 11.53 -15.95
C ALA A 338 16.30 10.61 -14.74
N LYS A 339 16.23 9.30 -14.97
CA LYS A 339 16.25 8.30 -13.91
C LYS A 339 17.67 8.18 -13.33
N ARG A 340 17.75 7.95 -12.02
CA ARG A 340 19.02 7.74 -11.31
C ARG A 340 18.97 6.41 -10.57
N TYR A 341 20.02 5.61 -10.70
CA TYR A 341 20.14 4.27 -10.12
C TYR A 341 21.36 4.19 -9.23
N GLY A 342 21.40 5.04 -8.21
CA GLY A 342 22.48 5.04 -7.24
C GLY A 342 22.53 6.31 -6.42
N VAL A 343 22.64 6.14 -5.11
CA VAL A 343 23.03 7.19 -4.18
C VAL A 343 24.54 7.44 -4.31
N LYS A 344 24.93 8.61 -4.80
CA LYS A 344 26.32 9.06 -4.65
C LYS A 344 26.54 9.50 -3.20
N MET A 345 27.01 8.58 -2.36
CA MET A 345 27.50 8.89 -1.02
C MET A 345 28.79 9.72 -1.16
N THR A 346 28.66 11.04 -1.16
CA THR A 346 29.84 11.91 -1.06
C THR A 346 30.37 11.79 0.36
N VAL A 347 31.44 11.01 0.55
CA VAL A 347 32.16 10.97 1.83
C VAL A 347 32.87 12.31 2.00
N ARG A 348 32.19 13.31 2.57
CA ARG A 348 32.85 14.54 3.01
C ARG A 348 33.46 14.29 4.39
N GLY A 349 34.79 14.28 4.45
CA GLY A 349 35.50 14.48 5.72
C GLY A 349 36.08 13.24 6.40
N LEU A 350 36.41 12.17 5.69
CA LEU A 350 37.45 11.26 6.19
C LEU A 350 38.81 11.86 5.81
N PRO A 351 39.64 12.30 6.77
CA PRO A 351 41.05 12.43 6.49
C PRO A 351 41.53 11.00 6.23
N PHE A 352 41.84 10.69 4.97
CA PHE A 352 42.86 9.68 4.73
C PHE A 352 44.14 10.27 5.33
N ALA A 353 44.38 9.97 6.61
CA ALA A 353 45.73 9.99 7.14
C ALA A 353 46.48 8.93 6.32
N GLY A 354 47.34 9.40 5.43
CA GLY A 354 48.43 8.56 4.97
C GLY A 354 49.26 8.20 6.20
N GLU A 355 49.63 6.94 6.29
CA GLU A 355 50.91 6.58 6.85
C GLU A 355 51.62 5.72 5.81
N ASP A 356 52.81 6.22 5.48
CA ASP A 356 53.87 5.55 4.73
C ASP A 356 54.36 4.31 5.51
N ASP A 357 54.44 3.16 4.83
CA ASP A 357 55.65 2.31 4.67
C ASP A 357 55.32 1.05 3.85
#